data_AF-A0A2S8JG84-F1
#
_entry.id   AF-A0A2S8JG84-F1
#
_cell.length_a   1.000
_cell.length_b   1.000
_cell.length_c   1.000
_cell.angle_alpha   90.00
_cell.angle_beta   90.00
_cell.angle_gamma   90.00
#
_symmetry.space_group_name_H-M   'P 1'
#
loop_
_entity.id
_entity.type
_entity.pdbx_description
1 polymer ?
#
loop_
_entity_poly.entity_id
_entity_poly.type
_entity_poly.pdbx_seq_one_letter_code
_entity_poly.pdbx_strand_id
1 'polypeptide(L)'
;MTLSRARIGAVAALVLLGGSGCSTATSETAADPAALRPGQLLSSRAVADGPALPSAGRNEVITYASQDGNGDPVVVSGAVSIPRTPAPEGGYPVISWAHGTTGVADACAPSADFTGGPAHGYLSGVNASLDDWVAKGYAVVSTDYQGLGTPGIHPYVNGATETNAVVDIVRAAREMDPAVGSTWFVIGHSQGGQAALFTAAQGGERAPELHLRGAVAIAPGNGLDQTPQYFRSGVPGIEAAEAFLPLILLGAQAADPAIVPSALLTERAQPLLTMARTGCVENLFGCPQDIEWAIVGDDIWVLQARPITTAPSAAPPVRAMPGEVLLTRVAASPGTAVGPARIIGTLDDFARFRPGDVLVCRTTSPAWTPLLARACAVVTETGGMLAHAAIVAREFGIPAVLAAAGAMTTLTEGRRVRVDGTHGHVGTATGNAGRI
;
A
#
# COMPACT_ATOMS: atom_id res chain seq x y z
N MET A 1 -55.61 -8.65 -43.27
CA MET A 1 -54.55 -7.92 -44.02
C MET A 1 -53.26 -8.09 -43.28
N THR A 2 -52.28 -8.64 -43.99
CA THR A 2 -51.01 -9.22 -43.53
C THR A 2 -49.92 -8.18 -43.27
N LEU A 3 -48.99 -8.56 -42.38
CA LEU A 3 -47.74 -7.92 -41.98
C LEU A 3 -46.83 -7.48 -43.15
N SER A 4 -46.00 -6.45 -42.92
CA SER A 4 -44.59 -6.49 -43.33
C SER A 4 -43.71 -5.48 -42.58
N ARG A 5 -42.51 -5.93 -42.20
CA ARG A 5 -41.39 -5.17 -41.63
C ARG A 5 -40.38 -4.79 -42.74
N ALA A 6 -39.70 -3.67 -42.51
CA ALA A 6 -38.32 -3.32 -42.88
C ALA A 6 -37.97 -2.99 -44.35
N ARG A 7 -37.26 -1.85 -44.55
CA ARG A 7 -35.84 -1.80 -44.96
C ARG A 7 -35.30 -0.35 -45.06
N ILE A 8 -34.18 -0.15 -44.36
CA ILE A 8 -32.94 0.58 -44.68
C ILE A 8 -32.94 1.49 -45.92
N GLY A 9 -32.50 2.74 -45.73
CA GLY A 9 -32.01 3.62 -46.80
C GLY A 9 -30.94 4.57 -46.26
N ALA A 10 -29.70 4.40 -46.72
CA ALA A 10 -28.57 5.30 -46.47
C ALA A 10 -28.75 6.63 -47.23
N VAL A 11 -28.28 7.74 -46.64
CA VAL A 11 -28.05 8.99 -47.37
C VAL A 11 -26.70 9.55 -46.98
N ALA A 12 -25.80 9.62 -47.96
CA ALA A 12 -24.57 10.40 -47.94
C ALA A 12 -24.84 11.79 -48.56
N ALA A 13 -24.22 12.84 -48.02
CA ALA A 13 -24.04 14.12 -48.70
C ALA A 13 -22.84 14.90 -48.12
N LEU A 14 -21.72 14.88 -48.86
CA LEU A 14 -20.90 16.00 -49.40
C LEU A 14 -21.29 17.44 -48.91
N VAL A 15 -20.47 18.48 -48.66
CA VAL A 15 -19.14 19.02 -49.08
C VAL A 15 -18.84 20.20 -48.11
N LEU A 16 -17.59 20.56 -47.75
CA LEU A 16 -16.85 21.68 -48.37
C LEU A 16 -15.40 21.77 -47.83
N LEU A 17 -14.47 21.68 -48.78
CA LEU A 17 -13.07 22.10 -48.66
C LEU A 17 -12.96 23.62 -48.91
N GLY A 18 -12.15 24.27 -48.09
CA GLY A 18 -11.56 25.60 -48.31
C GLY A 18 -10.87 26.01 -47.01
N GLY A 19 -9.61 26.42 -46.93
CA GLY A 19 -8.54 26.60 -47.87
C GLY A 19 -7.44 27.38 -47.13
N SER A 20 -6.23 26.84 -47.12
CA SER A 20 -4.94 27.54 -46.99
C SER A 20 -4.64 28.35 -45.71
N GLY A 21 -3.93 27.70 -44.78
CA GLY A 21 -2.99 28.35 -43.86
C GLY A 21 -1.77 27.47 -43.67
N CYS A 22 -0.62 27.86 -44.24
CA CYS A 22 0.65 27.17 -44.03
C CYS A 22 1.01 27.19 -42.54
N SER A 23 1.06 26.01 -41.94
CA SER A 23 1.89 25.74 -40.76
C SER A 23 2.36 24.31 -40.92
N THR A 24 3.67 24.15 -41.09
CA THR A 24 4.33 22.85 -41.11
C THR A 24 4.18 22.22 -39.72
N ALA A 25 3.06 21.55 -39.50
CA ALA A 25 2.93 20.59 -38.42
C ALA A 25 3.83 19.41 -38.79
N THR A 26 4.96 19.28 -38.09
CA THR A 26 5.67 18.01 -37.98
C THR A 26 4.66 16.97 -37.55
N SER A 27 4.33 16.04 -38.45
CA SER A 27 3.59 14.84 -38.09
C SER A 27 4.46 14.07 -37.09
N GLU A 28 4.11 14.11 -35.81
CA GLU A 28 4.53 13.09 -34.87
C GLU A 28 4.04 11.76 -35.44
N THR A 29 4.99 10.98 -35.94
CA THR A 29 4.74 9.57 -36.22
C THR A 29 4.47 8.95 -34.86
N ALA A 30 3.20 8.65 -34.58
CA ALA A 30 2.83 7.83 -33.44
C ALA A 30 3.68 6.56 -33.52
N ALA A 31 4.59 6.39 -32.56
CA ALA A 31 5.47 5.23 -32.51
C ALA A 31 4.60 3.97 -32.55
N ASP A 32 5.00 2.98 -33.34
CA ASP A 32 4.38 1.66 -33.33
C ASP A 32 4.41 1.12 -31.88
N PRO A 33 3.27 0.84 -31.24
CA PRO A 33 3.23 0.33 -29.87
C PRO A 33 4.10 -0.92 -29.66
N ALA A 34 4.31 -1.72 -30.72
CA ALA A 34 5.17 -2.91 -30.68
C ALA A 34 6.68 -2.58 -30.63
N ALA A 35 7.07 -1.32 -30.79
CA ALA A 35 8.47 -0.87 -30.80
C ALA A 35 8.90 -0.12 -29.52
N LEU A 36 8.01 0.02 -28.53
CA LEU A 36 8.32 0.73 -27.30
C LEU A 36 9.28 -0.07 -26.42
N ARG A 37 10.41 0.56 -26.05
CA ARG A 37 11.43 -0.07 -25.19
C ARG A 37 11.07 0.16 -23.71
N PRO A 38 11.24 -0.83 -22.82
CA PRO A 38 11.06 -0.60 -21.38
C PRO A 38 11.90 0.58 -20.87
N GLY A 39 11.25 1.52 -20.20
CA GLY A 39 11.85 2.73 -19.68
C GLY A 39 12.05 3.85 -20.70
N GLN A 40 11.55 3.71 -21.93
CA GLN A 40 11.57 4.79 -22.92
C GLN A 40 10.66 5.94 -22.46
N LEU A 41 11.19 7.17 -22.48
CA LEU A 41 10.41 8.36 -22.18
C LEU A 41 9.47 8.67 -23.36
N LEU A 42 8.19 8.93 -23.07
CA LEU A 42 7.18 9.21 -24.09
C LEU A 42 6.72 10.68 -24.04
N SER A 43 6.48 11.20 -22.85
CA SER A 43 6.16 12.61 -22.67
C SER A 43 6.65 13.11 -21.31
N SER A 44 6.83 14.42 -21.20
CA SER A 44 7.08 15.08 -19.92
C SER A 44 6.37 16.43 -19.86
N ARG A 45 5.89 16.79 -18.68
CA ARG A 45 5.27 18.08 -18.39
C ARG A 45 5.62 18.55 -16.98
N ALA A 46 6.04 19.81 -16.85
CA ALA A 46 6.27 20.43 -15.56
C ALA A 46 5.00 20.46 -14.68
N VAL A 47 5.19 20.31 -13.37
CA VAL A 47 4.13 20.34 -12.36
C VAL A 47 4.57 21.16 -11.14
N ALA A 48 3.61 21.84 -10.50
CA ALA A 48 3.86 22.74 -9.37
C ALA A 48 2.94 22.51 -8.16
N ASP A 49 2.00 21.55 -8.26
CA ASP A 49 1.07 21.14 -7.20
C ASP A 49 1.01 19.61 -7.16
N GLY A 50 0.34 19.02 -6.16
CA GLY A 50 0.10 17.56 -6.06
C GLY A 50 1.41 16.76 -5.97
N PRO A 51 1.83 16.06 -7.05
CA PRO A 51 3.07 15.27 -7.05
C PRO A 51 4.37 16.10 -6.96
N ALA A 52 4.31 17.43 -7.04
CA ALA A 52 5.49 18.28 -6.96
C ALA A 52 6.13 18.26 -5.55
N LEU A 53 7.44 18.01 -5.49
CA LEU A 53 8.22 18.07 -4.24
C LEU A 53 8.88 19.46 -4.09
N PRO A 54 8.54 20.26 -3.05
CA PRO A 54 8.97 21.65 -2.91
C PRO A 54 10.48 21.91 -2.91
N SER A 55 11.29 20.96 -2.47
CA SER A 55 12.75 21.05 -2.44
C SER A 55 13.39 20.81 -3.81
N ALA A 56 12.64 20.26 -4.78
CA ALA A 56 13.13 19.93 -6.11
C ALA A 56 13.27 21.18 -7.02
N GLY A 57 14.35 21.24 -7.79
CA GLY A 57 14.57 22.28 -8.79
C GLY A 57 13.72 22.14 -10.03
N ARG A 58 13.31 20.90 -10.28
CA ARG A 58 12.48 20.50 -11.40
C ARG A 58 11.56 19.38 -10.92
N ASN A 59 10.27 19.57 -11.12
CA ASN A 59 9.22 18.58 -10.88
C ASN A 59 8.47 18.36 -12.19
N GLU A 60 8.39 17.11 -12.63
CA GLU A 60 7.70 16.75 -13.87
C GLU A 60 6.81 15.52 -13.65
N VAL A 61 5.68 15.51 -14.34
CA VAL A 61 4.92 14.29 -14.60
C VAL A 61 5.34 13.78 -15.96
N ILE A 62 5.69 12.50 -16.03
CA ILE A 62 6.12 11.84 -17.25
C ILE A 62 5.18 10.70 -17.61
N THR A 63 5.13 10.37 -18.90
CA THR A 63 4.69 9.06 -19.35
C THR A 63 5.86 8.31 -19.96
N TYR A 64 5.91 7.01 -19.72
CA TYR A 64 7.00 6.15 -20.15
C TYR A 64 6.48 4.76 -20.52
N ALA A 65 7.24 4.06 -21.35
CA ALA A 65 6.91 2.69 -21.73
C ALA A 65 7.38 1.70 -20.65
N SER A 66 6.55 0.71 -20.34
CA SER A 66 6.89 -0.44 -19.48
C SER A 66 6.32 -1.71 -20.10
N GLN A 67 6.21 -2.78 -19.31
CA GLN A 67 5.64 -4.06 -19.75
C GLN A 67 4.65 -4.63 -18.75
N ASP A 68 3.60 -5.26 -19.27
CA ASP A 68 2.65 -6.00 -18.46
C ASP A 68 3.19 -7.36 -17.99
N GLY A 69 2.33 -8.18 -17.38
CA GLY A 69 2.68 -9.49 -16.86
C GLY A 69 3.01 -10.52 -17.95
N ASN A 70 2.61 -10.27 -19.20
CA ASN A 70 2.90 -11.10 -20.37
C ASN A 70 4.14 -10.62 -21.14
N GLY A 71 4.66 -9.44 -20.81
CA GLY A 71 5.77 -8.79 -21.49
C GLY A 71 5.35 -7.84 -22.61
N ASP A 72 4.04 -7.62 -22.79
CA ASP A 72 3.51 -6.72 -23.81
C ASP A 72 3.74 -5.25 -23.40
N PRO A 73 4.07 -4.36 -24.35
CA PRO A 73 4.32 -2.95 -24.04
C PRO A 73 3.08 -2.25 -23.48
N VAL A 74 3.27 -1.50 -22.40
CA VAL A 74 2.24 -0.64 -21.79
C VAL A 74 2.78 0.77 -21.57
N VAL A 75 1.87 1.75 -21.53
CA VAL A 75 2.20 3.12 -21.13
C VAL A 75 1.90 3.29 -19.65
N VAL A 76 2.83 3.87 -18.91
CA VAL A 76 2.71 4.14 -17.47
C VAL A 76 3.03 5.62 -17.22
N SER A 77 2.37 6.22 -16.25
CA SER A 77 2.67 7.57 -15.78
C SER A 77 3.41 7.57 -14.45
N GLY A 78 4.03 8.70 -14.12
CA GLY A 78 4.70 8.89 -12.85
C GLY A 78 5.24 10.31 -12.69
N ALA A 79 5.83 10.58 -11.54
CA ALA A 79 6.44 11.85 -11.19
C ALA A 79 7.96 11.73 -11.06
N VAL A 80 8.68 12.78 -11.44
CA VAL A 80 10.13 12.91 -11.31
C VAL A 80 10.46 14.24 -10.64
N SER A 81 11.24 14.19 -9.57
CA SER A 81 11.69 15.34 -8.79
C SER A 81 13.22 15.36 -8.72
N ILE A 82 13.83 16.37 -9.34
CA ILE A 82 15.28 16.51 -9.43
C ILE A 82 15.74 17.64 -8.48
N PRO A 83 16.76 17.43 -7.62
CA PRO A 83 17.26 18.45 -6.69
C PRO A 83 17.71 19.75 -7.38
N ARG A 84 17.63 20.88 -6.63
CA ARG A 84 18.18 22.19 -7.04
C ARG A 84 19.70 22.27 -6.97
N THR A 85 20.32 21.42 -6.15
CA THR A 85 21.77 21.42 -5.93
C THR A 85 22.50 21.00 -7.21
N PRO A 86 23.81 21.25 -7.38
CA PRO A 86 24.55 20.64 -8.48
C PRO A 86 24.56 19.11 -8.36
N ALA A 87 24.48 18.40 -9.48
CA ALA A 87 24.58 16.94 -9.50
C ALA A 87 26.02 16.50 -9.11
N PRO A 88 26.16 15.45 -8.28
CA PRO A 88 27.47 14.89 -7.98
C PRO A 88 28.06 14.16 -9.19
N GLU A 89 29.33 13.78 -9.12
CA GLU A 89 29.97 12.94 -10.13
C GLU A 89 29.21 11.61 -10.26
N GLY A 90 28.81 11.25 -11.48
CA GLY A 90 27.97 10.07 -11.74
C GLY A 90 26.45 10.30 -11.63
N GLY A 91 26.01 11.53 -11.35
CA GLY A 91 24.60 11.92 -11.26
C GLY A 91 24.00 11.68 -9.86
N TYR A 92 22.80 12.21 -9.62
CA TYR A 92 22.12 12.05 -8.34
C TYR A 92 21.85 10.57 -8.03
N PRO A 93 22.06 10.12 -6.78
CA PRO A 93 21.48 8.86 -6.35
C PRO A 93 19.95 8.94 -6.45
N VAL A 94 19.34 7.86 -6.93
CA VAL A 94 17.90 7.83 -7.22
C VAL A 94 17.15 7.06 -6.14
N ILE A 95 16.05 7.61 -5.65
CA ILE A 95 15.04 6.87 -4.91
C ILE A 95 13.87 6.62 -5.86
N SER A 96 13.63 5.35 -6.17
CA SER A 96 12.40 4.91 -6.83
C SER A 96 11.37 4.58 -5.75
N TRP A 97 10.38 5.45 -5.61
CA TRP A 97 9.30 5.30 -4.65
C TRP A 97 8.16 4.47 -5.24
N ALA A 98 7.89 3.35 -4.58
CA ALA A 98 6.77 2.48 -4.81
C ALA A 98 5.65 2.83 -3.83
N HIS A 99 4.61 3.52 -4.29
CA HIS A 99 3.52 3.94 -3.42
C HIS A 99 2.69 2.76 -2.90
N GLY A 100 2.07 2.95 -1.73
CA GLY A 100 1.06 2.02 -1.23
C GLY A 100 -0.28 2.23 -1.89
N THR A 101 -1.27 1.46 -1.47
CA THR A 101 -2.60 1.40 -2.08
C THR A 101 -3.28 2.78 -2.12
N THR A 102 -3.41 3.36 -3.33
CA THR A 102 -4.19 4.59 -3.58
C THR A 102 -5.55 4.29 -4.23
N GLY A 103 -5.64 3.19 -4.98
CA GLY A 103 -6.86 2.73 -5.67
C GLY A 103 -6.51 1.91 -6.90
N VAL A 104 -7.51 1.65 -7.75
CA VAL A 104 -7.34 1.09 -9.11
C VAL A 104 -7.95 1.98 -10.19
N ALA A 105 -8.48 3.15 -9.80
CA ALA A 105 -9.06 4.13 -10.71
C ALA A 105 -8.02 5.16 -11.12
N ASP A 106 -8.15 5.72 -12.33
CA ASP A 106 -7.19 6.70 -12.87
C ASP A 106 -7.05 7.95 -11.99
N ALA A 107 -8.13 8.39 -11.34
CA ALA A 107 -8.11 9.53 -10.42
C ALA A 107 -7.26 9.29 -9.15
N CYS A 108 -6.79 8.05 -8.94
CA CYS A 108 -5.99 7.65 -7.79
C CYS A 108 -4.51 7.50 -8.12
N ALA A 109 -4.13 7.74 -9.37
CA ALA A 109 -2.73 7.78 -9.78
C ALA A 109 -2.01 8.92 -9.04
N PRO A 110 -0.89 8.65 -8.33
CA PRO A 110 -0.11 9.69 -7.68
C PRO A 110 0.28 10.87 -8.58
N SER A 111 0.59 10.63 -9.86
CA SER A 111 0.93 11.70 -10.81
C SER A 111 -0.26 12.60 -11.19
N ALA A 112 -1.49 12.14 -10.96
CA ALA A 112 -2.72 12.90 -11.15
C ALA A 112 -3.18 13.62 -9.88
N ASP A 113 -2.41 13.53 -8.78
CA ASP A 113 -2.76 14.17 -7.51
C ASP A 113 -2.80 15.70 -7.64
N PHE A 114 -3.63 16.33 -6.81
CA PHE A 114 -3.78 17.77 -6.68
C PHE A 114 -4.31 18.09 -5.30
N THR A 115 -4.08 19.32 -4.83
CA THR A 115 -4.59 19.73 -3.51
C THR A 115 -6.11 19.58 -3.44
N GLY A 116 -6.60 18.78 -2.49
CA GLY A 116 -8.02 18.46 -2.32
C GLY A 116 -8.53 17.30 -3.21
N GLY A 117 -7.64 16.64 -3.94
CA GLY A 117 -7.93 15.44 -4.70
C GLY A 117 -8.20 14.21 -3.82
N PRO A 118 -8.80 13.15 -4.38
CA PRO A 118 -9.31 11.99 -3.63
C PRO A 118 -8.21 11.07 -3.05
N ALA A 119 -6.96 11.23 -3.47
CA ALA A 119 -5.81 10.51 -2.91
C ALA A 119 -4.85 11.44 -2.13
N HIS A 120 -5.14 12.74 -2.08
CA HIS A 120 -4.22 13.75 -1.58
C HIS A 120 -3.93 13.62 -0.08
N GLY A 121 -4.91 13.17 0.71
CA GLY A 121 -4.75 12.96 2.16
C GLY A 121 -3.59 12.01 2.46
N TYR A 122 -3.63 10.82 1.87
CA TYR A 122 -2.54 9.85 1.90
C TYR A 122 -1.25 10.37 1.25
N LEU A 123 -1.32 10.90 0.02
CA LEU A 123 -0.14 11.25 -0.77
C LEU A 123 0.64 12.42 -0.19
N SER A 124 -0.02 13.43 0.40
CA SER A 124 0.65 14.61 0.98
C SER A 124 1.61 14.25 2.11
N GLY A 125 1.22 13.30 2.99
CA GLY A 125 2.10 12.81 4.07
C GLY A 125 3.32 12.04 3.54
N VAL A 126 3.13 11.28 2.46
CA VAL A 126 4.22 10.58 1.76
C VAL A 126 5.15 11.58 1.07
N ASN A 127 4.59 12.55 0.35
CA ASN A 127 5.35 13.58 -0.37
C ASN A 127 6.21 14.41 0.57
N ALA A 128 5.75 14.73 1.78
CA ALA A 128 6.58 15.38 2.79
C ALA A 128 7.83 14.55 3.14
N SER A 129 7.69 13.23 3.23
CA SER A 129 8.83 12.33 3.50
C SER A 129 9.76 12.19 2.30
N LEU A 130 9.23 12.25 1.08
CA LEU A 130 10.02 12.21 -0.17
C LEU A 130 10.77 13.53 -0.42
N ASP A 131 10.14 14.67 -0.12
CA ASP A 131 10.76 15.98 -0.24
C ASP A 131 12.03 16.10 0.60
N ASP A 132 11.99 15.48 1.79
CA ASP A 132 13.11 15.34 2.70
C ASP A 132 14.32 14.64 2.08
N TRP A 133 14.12 13.75 1.10
CA TRP A 133 15.19 13.11 0.35
C TRP A 133 15.71 13.97 -0.78
N VAL A 134 14.81 14.68 -1.47
CA VAL A 134 15.19 15.66 -2.49
C VAL A 134 16.07 16.76 -1.89
N ALA A 135 15.71 17.27 -0.70
CA ALA A 135 16.51 18.23 0.06
C ALA A 135 17.91 17.71 0.41
N LYS A 136 18.07 16.37 0.53
CA LYS A 136 19.34 15.69 0.79
C LYS A 136 20.13 15.34 -0.49
N GLY A 137 19.66 15.78 -1.66
CA GLY A 137 20.35 15.59 -2.94
C GLY A 137 20.04 14.27 -3.65
N TYR A 138 18.90 13.63 -3.36
CA TYR A 138 18.42 12.47 -4.10
C TYR A 138 17.44 12.89 -5.19
N ALA A 139 17.59 12.35 -6.39
CA ALA A 139 16.50 12.38 -7.36
C ALA A 139 15.42 11.40 -6.89
N VAL A 140 14.16 11.83 -6.85
CA VAL A 140 13.03 10.97 -6.48
C VAL A 140 12.19 10.73 -7.72
N VAL A 141 11.91 9.47 -8.01
CA VAL A 141 11.00 9.04 -9.07
C VAL A 141 9.88 8.21 -8.45
N SER A 142 8.64 8.48 -8.82
CA SER A 142 7.46 7.82 -8.26
C SER A 142 6.58 7.35 -9.41
N THR A 143 6.46 6.04 -9.60
CA THR A 143 5.55 5.52 -10.64
C THR A 143 4.13 5.42 -10.13
N ASP A 144 3.15 5.53 -11.03
CA ASP A 144 1.76 5.20 -10.72
C ASP A 144 1.44 3.70 -10.80
N TYR A 145 2.35 2.88 -11.34
CA TYR A 145 2.09 1.52 -11.84
C TYR A 145 1.17 1.48 -13.08
N GLN A 146 1.20 0.36 -13.80
CA GLN A 146 0.35 0.17 -14.96
C GLN A 146 -1.15 0.23 -14.58
N GLY A 147 -1.97 0.77 -15.49
CA GLY A 147 -3.42 0.82 -15.31
C GLY A 147 -3.89 1.82 -14.24
N LEU A 148 -3.00 2.66 -13.74
CA LEU A 148 -3.31 3.83 -12.90
C LEU A 148 -2.94 5.09 -13.69
N GLY A 149 -3.94 5.88 -14.07
CA GLY A 149 -3.75 7.12 -14.84
C GLY A 149 -3.48 6.87 -16.33
N THR A 150 -3.49 5.61 -16.75
CA THR A 150 -3.15 5.13 -18.09
C THR A 150 -4.06 3.96 -18.47
N PRO A 151 -4.26 3.68 -19.78
CA PRO A 151 -5.19 2.64 -20.21
C PRO A 151 -4.88 1.26 -19.61
N GLY A 152 -5.92 0.56 -19.17
CA GLY A 152 -5.82 -0.78 -18.60
C GLY A 152 -6.49 -0.88 -17.23
N ILE A 153 -6.34 -2.04 -16.58
CA ILE A 153 -6.74 -2.23 -15.18
C ILE A 153 -5.45 -2.42 -14.39
N HIS A 154 -5.35 -1.75 -13.25
CA HIS A 154 -4.22 -1.93 -12.35
C HIS A 154 -4.18 -3.34 -11.76
N PRO A 155 -3.12 -4.15 -12.05
CA PRO A 155 -2.94 -5.47 -11.45
C PRO A 155 -2.44 -5.33 -10.00
N TYR A 156 -3.36 -4.94 -9.13
CA TYR A 156 -3.10 -4.63 -7.72
C TYR A 156 -2.29 -5.72 -7.01
N VAL A 157 -1.12 -5.35 -6.47
CA VAL A 157 -0.16 -6.23 -5.74
C VAL A 157 0.41 -7.34 -6.63
N ASN A 158 0.48 -7.11 -7.94
CA ASN A 158 1.19 -7.98 -8.87
C ASN A 158 2.67 -7.57 -8.93
N GLY A 159 3.51 -8.35 -8.26
CA GLY A 159 4.92 -8.02 -8.11
C GLY A 159 5.72 -7.94 -9.40
N ALA A 160 5.33 -8.66 -10.46
CA ALA A 160 6.05 -8.59 -11.74
C ALA A 160 5.81 -7.25 -12.43
N THR A 161 4.54 -6.86 -12.57
CA THR A 161 4.17 -5.59 -13.22
C THR A 161 4.58 -4.38 -12.41
N GLU A 162 4.51 -4.44 -11.08
CA GLU A 162 4.96 -3.35 -10.21
C GLU A 162 6.48 -3.20 -10.25
N THR A 163 7.24 -4.31 -10.26
CA THR A 163 8.70 -4.26 -10.46
C THR A 163 9.06 -3.64 -11.79
N ASN A 164 8.34 -3.99 -12.86
CA ASN A 164 8.58 -3.40 -14.18
C ASN A 164 8.46 -1.88 -14.14
N ALA A 165 7.36 -1.35 -13.59
CA ALA A 165 7.13 0.08 -13.47
C ALA A 165 8.16 0.78 -12.57
N VAL A 166 8.45 0.22 -11.40
CA VAL A 166 9.42 0.77 -10.42
C VAL A 166 10.84 0.89 -11.00
N VAL A 167 11.24 -0.07 -11.85
CA VAL A 167 12.54 -0.05 -12.53
C VAL A 167 12.52 0.87 -13.74
N ASP A 168 11.49 0.77 -14.57
CA ASP A 168 11.45 1.47 -15.86
C ASP A 168 11.27 2.99 -15.70
N ILE A 169 10.64 3.46 -14.62
CA ILE A 169 10.61 4.91 -14.35
C ILE A 169 12.00 5.48 -14.05
N VAL A 170 12.91 4.70 -13.47
CA VAL A 170 14.31 5.12 -13.26
C VAL A 170 14.99 5.31 -14.61
N ARG A 171 14.80 4.37 -15.55
CA ARG A 171 15.30 4.50 -16.93
C ARG A 171 14.73 5.73 -17.62
N ALA A 172 13.42 5.95 -17.52
CA ALA A 172 12.74 7.08 -18.15
C ALA A 172 13.23 8.42 -17.60
N ALA A 173 13.42 8.52 -16.29
CA ALA A 173 13.98 9.71 -15.65
C ALA A 173 15.42 10.00 -16.10
N ARG A 174 16.24 8.95 -16.33
CA ARG A 174 17.59 9.09 -16.89
C ARG A 174 17.61 9.50 -18.35
N GLU A 175 16.65 9.03 -19.13
CA GLU A 175 16.45 9.47 -20.52
C GLU A 175 15.99 10.94 -20.57
N MET A 176 15.16 11.35 -19.61
CA MET A 176 14.69 12.73 -19.44
C MET A 176 15.78 13.71 -19.00
N ASP A 177 16.68 13.27 -18.11
CA ASP A 177 17.75 14.11 -17.58
C ASP A 177 19.00 13.27 -17.24
N PRO A 178 20.14 13.48 -17.93
CA PRO A 178 21.36 12.72 -17.69
C PRO A 178 21.98 12.96 -16.31
N ALA A 179 21.53 13.98 -15.56
CA ALA A 179 21.92 14.19 -14.18
C ALA A 179 21.31 13.15 -13.22
N VAL A 180 20.27 12.41 -13.63
CA VAL A 180 19.75 11.27 -12.87
C VAL A 180 20.75 10.12 -12.98
N GLY A 181 21.32 9.70 -11.85
CA GLY A 181 22.38 8.70 -11.82
C GLY A 181 21.90 7.27 -12.07
N SER A 182 22.83 6.34 -12.26
CA SER A 182 22.53 4.91 -12.36
C SER A 182 22.47 4.19 -11.00
N THR A 183 22.94 4.83 -9.93
CA THR A 183 22.89 4.28 -8.57
C THR A 183 21.53 4.59 -7.97
N TRP A 184 20.81 3.56 -7.54
CA TRP A 184 19.44 3.74 -7.08
C TRP A 184 19.05 2.83 -5.91
N PHE A 185 17.97 3.22 -5.25
CA PHE A 185 17.34 2.53 -4.13
C PHE A 185 15.84 2.42 -4.41
N VAL A 186 15.23 1.31 -4.02
CA VAL A 186 13.76 1.20 -4.01
C VAL A 186 13.26 1.37 -2.58
N ILE A 187 12.25 2.21 -2.41
CA ILE A 187 11.56 2.39 -1.13
C ILE A 187 10.07 2.26 -1.41
N GLY A 188 9.34 1.49 -0.61
CA GLY A 188 7.89 1.45 -0.75
C GLY A 188 7.14 1.09 0.51
N HIS A 189 5.84 1.39 0.50
CA HIS A 189 4.93 1.20 1.63
C HIS A 189 3.72 0.32 1.27
N SER A 190 3.28 -0.57 2.15
CA SER A 190 2.09 -1.42 1.96
C SER A 190 2.18 -2.24 0.66
N GLN A 191 1.29 -2.03 -0.32
CA GLN A 191 1.43 -2.54 -1.69
C GLN A 191 2.84 -2.27 -2.26
N GLY A 192 3.28 -1.01 -2.28
CA GLY A 192 4.61 -0.65 -2.74
C GLY A 192 5.74 -1.22 -1.89
N GLY A 193 5.47 -1.58 -0.63
CA GLY A 193 6.42 -2.33 0.19
C GLY A 193 6.65 -3.74 -0.37
N GLN A 194 5.61 -4.38 -0.90
CA GLN A 194 5.74 -5.64 -1.63
C GLN A 194 6.39 -5.43 -3.00
N ALA A 195 6.05 -4.38 -3.74
CA ALA A 195 6.76 -4.01 -4.97
C ALA A 195 8.28 -3.84 -4.72
N ALA A 196 8.66 -3.21 -3.60
CA ALA A 196 10.05 -3.04 -3.21
C ALA A 196 10.76 -4.38 -2.93
N LEU A 197 10.06 -5.36 -2.34
CA LEU A 197 10.61 -6.72 -2.14
C LEU A 197 10.80 -7.47 -3.47
N PHE A 198 9.83 -7.41 -4.38
CA PHE A 198 9.97 -8.02 -5.71
C PHE A 198 11.06 -7.34 -6.53
N THR A 199 11.14 -6.01 -6.45
CA THR A 199 12.21 -5.23 -7.08
C THR A 199 13.58 -5.58 -6.52
N ALA A 200 13.70 -5.83 -5.21
CA ALA A 200 14.94 -6.31 -4.62
C ALA A 200 15.38 -7.67 -5.18
N ALA A 201 14.42 -8.55 -5.50
CA ALA A 201 14.69 -9.88 -6.02
C ALA A 201 14.98 -9.90 -7.53
N GLN A 202 14.33 -9.05 -8.32
CA GLN A 202 14.29 -9.16 -9.78
C GLN A 202 14.78 -7.90 -10.52
N GLY A 203 14.82 -6.75 -9.85
CA GLY A 203 15.11 -5.45 -10.49
C GLY A 203 16.52 -5.37 -11.09
N GLY A 204 17.51 -6.02 -10.47
CA GLY A 204 18.88 -6.09 -10.98
C GLY A 204 19.01 -6.90 -12.27
N GLU A 205 18.22 -7.96 -12.43
CA GLU A 205 18.18 -8.75 -13.68
C GLU A 205 17.46 -8.00 -14.79
N ARG A 206 16.39 -7.27 -14.45
CA ARG A 206 15.62 -6.45 -15.41
C ARG A 206 16.44 -5.28 -15.96
N ALA A 207 17.26 -4.64 -15.13
CA ALA A 207 18.05 -3.47 -15.48
C ALA A 207 19.50 -3.58 -15.01
N PRO A 208 20.33 -4.44 -15.63
CA PRO A 208 21.72 -4.63 -15.24
C PRO A 208 22.59 -3.38 -15.42
N GLU A 209 22.15 -2.42 -16.24
CA GLU A 209 22.79 -1.11 -16.41
C GLU A 209 22.50 -0.13 -15.26
N LEU A 210 21.57 -0.46 -14.36
CA LEU A 210 21.26 0.30 -13.16
C LEU A 210 21.79 -0.44 -11.91
N HIS A 211 22.41 0.30 -11.00
CA HIS A 211 23.05 -0.25 -9.81
C HIS A 211 22.12 -0.13 -8.59
N LEU A 212 21.27 -1.14 -8.39
CA LEU A 212 20.40 -1.22 -7.21
C LEU A 212 21.26 -1.45 -5.96
N ARG A 213 21.27 -0.48 -5.04
CA ARG A 213 22.10 -0.51 -3.81
C ARG A 213 21.35 -0.97 -2.56
N GLY A 214 20.03 -0.89 -2.57
CA GLY A 214 19.23 -1.30 -1.43
C GLY A 214 17.73 -1.18 -1.68
N ALA A 215 16.99 -1.93 -0.87
CA ALA A 215 15.53 -1.92 -0.85
C ALA A 215 15.03 -1.67 0.57
N VAL A 216 14.05 -0.79 0.72
CA VAL A 216 13.38 -0.50 1.99
C VAL A 216 11.89 -0.79 1.82
N ALA A 217 11.45 -1.92 2.37
CA ALA A 217 10.05 -2.33 2.36
C ALA A 217 9.39 -1.96 3.69
N ILE A 218 8.41 -1.05 3.65
CA ILE A 218 7.66 -0.57 4.81
C ILE A 218 6.31 -1.28 4.83
N ALA A 219 6.04 -2.07 5.87
CA ALA A 219 4.79 -2.81 6.04
C ALA A 219 4.33 -3.55 4.75
N PRO A 220 5.17 -4.38 4.11
CA PRO A 220 4.89 -4.96 2.80
C PRO A 220 3.61 -5.81 2.79
N GLY A 221 2.74 -5.58 1.79
CA GLY A 221 1.54 -6.39 1.56
C GLY A 221 1.91 -7.81 1.12
N ASN A 222 1.80 -8.78 2.02
CA ASN A 222 2.18 -10.17 1.74
C ASN A 222 1.08 -11.15 2.16
N GLY A 223 1.20 -12.41 1.71
CA GLY A 223 0.28 -13.48 2.10
C GLY A 223 -1.13 -13.33 1.55
N LEU A 224 -1.30 -12.70 0.37
CA LEU A 224 -2.63 -12.50 -0.23
C LEU A 224 -3.35 -13.82 -0.52
N ASP A 225 -2.62 -14.91 -0.74
CA ASP A 225 -3.13 -16.27 -0.88
C ASP A 225 -3.89 -16.76 0.38
N GLN A 226 -3.59 -16.18 1.54
CA GLN A 226 -4.24 -16.49 2.82
C GLN A 226 -5.50 -15.65 3.07
N THR A 227 -5.76 -14.65 2.21
CA THR A 227 -6.89 -13.72 2.36
C THR A 227 -8.25 -14.44 2.40
N PRO A 228 -8.54 -15.44 1.55
CA PRO A 228 -9.81 -16.16 1.62
C PRO A 228 -10.02 -16.90 2.95
N GLN A 229 -8.96 -17.52 3.49
CA GLN A 229 -9.00 -18.21 4.78
C GLN A 229 -9.16 -17.20 5.92
N TYR A 230 -8.49 -16.06 5.84
CA TYR A 230 -8.66 -14.96 6.77
C TYR A 230 -10.11 -14.48 6.79
N PHE A 231 -10.71 -14.15 5.64
CA PHE A 231 -12.13 -13.74 5.52
C PHE A 231 -13.10 -14.78 6.08
N ARG A 232 -12.86 -16.08 5.85
CA ARG A 232 -13.69 -17.15 6.43
C ARG A 232 -13.61 -17.29 7.94
N SER A 233 -12.55 -16.79 8.58
CA SER A 233 -12.34 -16.94 10.02
C SER A 233 -13.32 -16.12 10.87
N GLY A 234 -13.93 -15.06 10.30
CA GLY A 234 -14.92 -14.23 10.99
C GLY A 234 -14.41 -13.54 12.25
N VAL A 235 -13.09 -13.36 12.37
CA VAL A 235 -12.49 -12.71 13.54
C VAL A 235 -12.91 -11.23 13.62
N PRO A 236 -13.21 -10.69 14.81
CA PRO A 236 -13.56 -9.27 14.94
C PRO A 236 -12.47 -8.36 14.37
N GLY A 237 -12.84 -7.33 13.60
CA GLY A 237 -11.89 -6.41 12.94
C GLY A 237 -11.50 -6.80 11.51
N ILE A 238 -12.15 -7.83 10.95
CA ILE A 238 -11.94 -8.28 9.58
C ILE A 238 -12.48 -7.31 8.52
N GLU A 239 -13.43 -6.46 8.91
CA GLU A 239 -14.12 -5.50 8.07
C GLU A 239 -13.13 -4.55 7.38
N ALA A 240 -12.06 -4.16 8.08
CA ALA A 240 -11.00 -3.32 7.54
C ALA A 240 -10.21 -4.00 6.41
N ALA A 241 -10.08 -5.33 6.45
CA ALA A 241 -9.41 -6.10 5.41
C ALA A 241 -10.38 -6.44 4.26
N GLU A 242 -11.67 -6.65 4.54
CA GLU A 242 -12.70 -6.87 3.53
C GLU A 242 -12.82 -5.67 2.56
N ALA A 243 -12.53 -4.46 3.01
CA ALA A 243 -12.48 -3.26 2.17
C ALA A 243 -11.47 -3.36 1.01
N PHE A 244 -10.43 -4.20 1.13
CA PHE A 244 -9.46 -4.45 0.06
C PHE A 244 -9.91 -5.56 -0.91
N LEU A 245 -10.93 -6.36 -0.58
CA LEU A 245 -11.38 -7.47 -1.43
C LEU A 245 -11.72 -7.02 -2.86
N PRO A 246 -12.44 -5.91 -3.09
CA PRO A 246 -12.69 -5.43 -4.45
C PRO A 246 -11.41 -5.13 -5.23
N LEU A 247 -10.40 -4.54 -4.58
CA LEU A 247 -9.11 -4.22 -5.21
C LEU A 247 -8.33 -5.50 -5.56
N ILE A 248 -8.33 -6.49 -4.67
CA ILE A 248 -7.72 -7.81 -4.90
C ILE A 248 -8.38 -8.51 -6.09
N LEU A 249 -9.71 -8.51 -6.15
CA LEU A 249 -10.44 -9.15 -7.26
C LEU A 249 -10.23 -8.42 -8.59
N LEU A 250 -10.17 -7.08 -8.59
CA LEU A 250 -9.89 -6.30 -9.80
C LEU A 250 -8.44 -6.49 -10.27
N GLY A 251 -7.47 -6.55 -9.35
CA GLY A 251 -6.09 -6.89 -9.67
C GLY A 251 -5.95 -8.31 -10.21
N ALA A 252 -6.67 -9.27 -9.63
CA ALA A 252 -6.73 -10.64 -10.13
C ALA A 252 -7.36 -10.72 -11.53
N GLN A 253 -8.44 -9.97 -11.79
CA GLN A 253 -9.03 -9.85 -13.13
C GLN A 253 -8.05 -9.23 -14.15
N ALA A 254 -7.24 -8.25 -13.73
CA ALA A 254 -6.23 -7.66 -14.60
C ALA A 254 -5.12 -8.65 -14.97
N ALA A 255 -4.75 -9.54 -14.05
CA ALA A 255 -3.76 -10.59 -14.28
C ALA A 255 -4.33 -11.79 -15.06
N ASP A 256 -5.60 -12.14 -14.81
CA ASP A 256 -6.32 -13.22 -15.47
C ASP A 256 -7.76 -12.76 -15.81
N PRO A 257 -8.03 -12.42 -17.08
CA PRO A 257 -9.35 -11.98 -17.52
C PRO A 257 -10.48 -13.01 -17.32
N ALA A 258 -10.16 -14.29 -17.09
CA ALA A 258 -11.15 -15.32 -16.78
C ALA A 258 -11.75 -15.14 -15.37
N ILE A 259 -11.08 -14.38 -14.50
CA ILE A 259 -11.61 -14.00 -13.19
C ILE A 259 -12.64 -12.89 -13.40
N VAL A 260 -13.89 -13.19 -13.01
CA VAL A 260 -15.03 -12.26 -13.11
C VAL A 260 -15.46 -11.86 -11.69
N PRO A 261 -14.98 -10.70 -11.16
CA PRO A 261 -15.23 -10.30 -9.77
C PRO A 261 -16.71 -10.27 -9.39
N SER A 262 -17.57 -9.81 -10.30
CA SER A 262 -19.02 -9.73 -10.05
C SER A 262 -19.68 -11.10 -9.88
N ALA A 263 -19.10 -12.18 -10.42
CA ALA A 263 -19.58 -13.54 -10.25
C ALA A 263 -19.12 -14.19 -8.93
N LEU A 264 -18.10 -13.59 -8.28
CA LEU A 264 -17.54 -14.06 -7.00
C LEU A 264 -18.17 -13.34 -5.79
N LEU A 265 -18.86 -12.23 -6.03
CA LEU A 265 -19.46 -11.38 -5.01
C LEU A 265 -20.99 -11.48 -5.04
N THR A 266 -21.62 -11.38 -3.86
CA THR A 266 -23.08 -11.27 -3.76
C THR A 266 -23.56 -9.93 -4.35
N GLU A 267 -24.85 -9.83 -4.68
CA GLU A 267 -25.44 -8.57 -5.16
C GLU A 267 -25.21 -7.41 -4.19
N ARG A 268 -25.25 -7.69 -2.88
CA ARG A 268 -24.99 -6.70 -1.81
C ARG A 268 -23.58 -6.10 -1.86
N ALA A 269 -22.59 -6.83 -2.41
CA ALA A 269 -21.21 -6.38 -2.51
C ALA A 269 -20.88 -5.66 -3.85
N GLN A 270 -21.80 -5.63 -4.81
CA GLN A 270 -21.59 -4.95 -6.10
C GLN A 270 -21.31 -3.43 -5.98
N PRO A 271 -21.94 -2.68 -5.05
CA PRO A 271 -21.59 -1.28 -4.86
C PRO A 271 -20.11 -1.06 -4.47
N LEU A 272 -19.52 -1.98 -3.70
CA LEU A 272 -18.10 -1.91 -3.32
C LEU A 272 -17.18 -2.10 -4.54
N LEU A 273 -17.55 -3.01 -5.44
CA LEU A 273 -16.82 -3.23 -6.69
C LEU A 273 -16.91 -2.01 -7.63
N THR A 274 -18.08 -1.38 -7.72
CA THR A 274 -18.26 -0.13 -8.46
C THR A 274 -17.39 0.99 -7.87
N MET A 275 -17.42 1.14 -6.55
CA MET A 275 -16.64 2.15 -5.83
C MET A 275 -15.12 1.93 -6.02
N ALA A 276 -14.66 0.69 -6.03
CA ALA A 276 -13.25 0.39 -6.29
C ALA A 276 -12.82 0.78 -7.71
N ARG A 277 -13.70 0.66 -8.70
CA ARG A 277 -13.41 1.04 -10.10
C ARG A 277 -13.36 2.54 -10.32
N THR A 278 -14.04 3.34 -9.50
CA THR A 278 -14.24 4.77 -9.76
C THR A 278 -13.67 5.69 -8.68
N GLY A 279 -13.38 5.15 -7.49
CA GLY A 279 -12.92 5.90 -6.33
C GLY A 279 -11.56 5.43 -5.81
N CYS A 280 -10.97 6.28 -4.98
CA CYS A 280 -9.71 5.98 -4.31
C CYS A 280 -9.94 5.28 -2.98
N VAL A 281 -8.85 4.79 -2.41
CA VAL A 281 -8.86 3.98 -1.19
C VAL A 281 -9.52 4.69 -0.03
N GLU A 282 -9.36 6.00 0.10
CA GLU A 282 -10.08 6.79 1.11
C GLU A 282 -11.60 6.77 0.91
N ASN A 283 -12.08 6.73 -0.34
CA ASN A 283 -13.51 6.57 -0.66
C ASN A 283 -14.00 5.15 -0.36
N LEU A 284 -13.15 4.14 -0.57
CA LEU A 284 -13.42 2.76 -0.16
C LEU A 284 -13.55 2.64 1.37
N PHE A 285 -12.75 3.41 2.10
CA PHE A 285 -12.73 3.40 3.56
C PHE A 285 -13.75 4.34 4.21
N GLY A 286 -14.22 5.39 3.53
CA GLY A 286 -15.26 6.31 4.00
C GLY A 286 -15.04 6.98 5.37
N CYS A 287 -13.85 6.82 5.97
CA CYS A 287 -13.52 6.82 7.41
C CYS A 287 -14.21 5.71 8.26
N PRO A 288 -13.62 5.22 9.38
CA PRO A 288 -14.20 4.12 10.17
C PRO A 288 -15.62 4.43 10.67
N GLN A 289 -16.58 3.49 10.56
CA GLN A 289 -18.01 3.71 10.89
C GLN A 289 -18.58 2.75 11.96
N ASP A 290 -19.38 3.30 12.88
CA ASP A 290 -20.33 2.64 13.78
C ASP A 290 -21.69 2.52 13.05
N ILE A 291 -22.20 1.30 12.86
CA ILE A 291 -23.40 1.00 12.07
C ILE A 291 -24.39 0.17 12.89
N GLU A 292 -25.62 0.68 13.01
CA GLU A 292 -26.75 -0.03 13.61
C GLU A 292 -27.74 -0.48 12.53
N TRP A 293 -28.27 -1.69 12.65
CA TRP A 293 -29.25 -2.23 11.72
C TRP A 293 -30.28 -3.13 12.43
N ALA A 294 -31.41 -3.35 11.77
CA ALA A 294 -32.45 -4.27 12.19
C ALA A 294 -32.95 -5.10 11.01
N ILE A 295 -33.58 -6.23 11.31
CA ILE A 295 -34.27 -7.06 10.32
C ILE A 295 -35.76 -6.91 10.55
N VAL A 296 -36.51 -6.57 9.50
CA VAL A 296 -37.97 -6.51 9.53
C VAL A 296 -38.49 -7.31 8.34
N GLY A 297 -39.08 -8.48 8.61
CA GLY A 297 -39.39 -9.46 7.56
C GLY A 297 -38.10 -10.08 7.02
N ASP A 298 -37.98 -10.13 5.68
CA ASP A 298 -36.79 -10.64 4.99
C ASP A 298 -35.78 -9.52 4.64
N ASP A 299 -36.08 -8.28 5.02
CA ASP A 299 -35.30 -7.10 4.65
C ASP A 299 -34.42 -6.60 5.82
N ILE A 300 -33.19 -6.22 5.50
CA ILE A 300 -32.23 -5.61 6.43
C ILE A 300 -32.33 -4.09 6.29
N TRP A 301 -32.65 -3.42 7.39
CA TRP A 301 -32.76 -1.97 7.49
C TRP A 301 -31.56 -1.41 8.25
N VAL A 302 -30.83 -0.48 7.64
CA VAL A 302 -29.79 0.29 8.34
C VAL A 302 -30.49 1.41 9.12
N LEU A 303 -30.34 1.39 10.44
CA LEU A 303 -30.99 2.34 11.35
C LEU A 303 -30.12 3.56 11.60
N GLN A 304 -28.79 3.39 11.61
CA GLN A 304 -27.83 4.47 11.84
C GLN A 304 -26.46 4.11 11.24
N ALA A 305 -25.71 5.10 10.75
CA ALA A 305 -24.30 4.99 10.39
C ALA A 305 -23.57 6.31 10.74
N ARG A 306 -22.44 6.23 11.46
CA ARG A 306 -21.65 7.40 11.85
C ARG A 306 -20.17 7.05 12.07
N PRO A 307 -19.22 8.01 12.01
CA PRO A 307 -17.80 7.72 12.25
C PRO A 307 -17.47 7.19 13.66
N ILE A 308 -16.51 6.26 13.77
CA ILE A 308 -15.95 5.79 15.05
C ILE A 308 -15.00 6.86 15.61
N THR A 309 -15.26 7.35 16.83
CA THR A 309 -14.52 8.47 17.47
C THR A 309 -13.68 8.06 18.68
N THR A 310 -13.44 6.76 18.92
CA THR A 310 -12.72 6.29 20.11
C THR A 310 -11.21 6.27 19.91
N ALA A 311 -10.51 7.23 20.50
CA ALA A 311 -9.06 7.18 20.73
C ALA A 311 -8.71 6.00 21.68
N PRO A 312 -7.50 5.40 21.60
CA PRO A 312 -7.08 4.40 22.57
C PRO A 312 -7.02 5.05 23.96
N SER A 313 -7.84 4.55 24.89
CA SER A 313 -7.61 4.79 26.30
C SER A 313 -6.33 4.04 26.66
N ALA A 314 -5.25 4.78 26.91
CA ALA A 314 -4.04 4.22 27.49
C ALA A 314 -4.43 3.46 28.77
N ALA A 315 -4.18 2.15 28.79
CA ALA A 315 -4.34 1.38 30.02
C ALA A 315 -3.51 2.05 31.12
N PRO A 316 -4.07 2.28 32.32
CA PRO A 316 -3.34 2.96 33.38
C PRO A 316 -2.05 2.19 33.69
N PRO A 317 -0.94 2.89 33.96
CA PRO A 317 0.35 2.25 34.23
C PRO A 317 0.23 1.31 35.43
N VAL A 318 0.31 0.00 35.17
CA VAL A 318 0.31 -1.00 36.24
C VAL A 318 1.70 -1.02 36.87
N ARG A 319 1.82 -0.48 38.09
CA ARG A 319 3.04 -0.54 38.89
C ARG A 319 3.18 -1.92 39.55
N ALA A 320 3.54 -2.93 38.76
CA ALA A 320 3.96 -4.23 39.29
C ALA A 320 5.45 -4.19 39.67
N MET A 321 5.81 -4.84 40.79
CA MET A 321 7.21 -5.01 41.20
C MET A 321 7.99 -5.85 40.16
N PRO A 322 9.26 -5.53 39.89
CA PRO A 322 10.07 -6.29 38.95
C PRO A 322 10.21 -7.74 39.45
N GLY A 323 9.66 -8.68 38.68
CA GLY A 323 10.03 -10.09 38.79
C GLY A 323 11.29 -10.40 37.98
N GLU A 324 11.69 -11.66 37.94
CA GLU A 324 12.83 -12.13 37.15
C GLU A 324 12.65 -11.78 35.67
N VAL A 325 13.66 -11.13 35.08
CA VAL A 325 13.71 -10.85 33.64
C VAL A 325 14.03 -12.15 32.93
N LEU A 326 13.11 -12.61 32.07
CA LEU A 326 13.24 -13.84 31.30
C LEU A 326 13.88 -13.58 29.93
N LEU A 327 13.65 -12.41 29.33
CA LEU A 327 14.12 -12.04 28.00
C LEU A 327 14.49 -10.55 27.94
N THR A 328 15.57 -10.21 27.23
CA THR A 328 16.03 -8.82 26.94
C THR A 328 16.32 -8.65 25.46
N ARG A 329 15.62 -7.73 24.77
CA ARG A 329 15.57 -7.62 23.30
C ARG A 329 15.24 -6.20 22.79
N VAL A 330 14.77 -6.08 21.55
CA VAL A 330 14.52 -4.79 20.89
C VAL A 330 13.31 -4.10 21.54
N ALA A 331 13.56 -2.96 22.18
CA ALA A 331 12.55 -2.03 22.69
C ALA A 331 11.82 -1.35 21.53
N ALA A 332 10.65 -1.88 21.14
CA ALA A 332 9.98 -1.51 19.89
C ALA A 332 8.87 -0.47 20.05
N SER A 333 8.21 -0.46 21.20
CA SER A 333 7.21 0.55 21.58
C SER A 333 7.31 0.79 23.08
N PRO A 334 7.46 2.05 23.54
CA PRO A 334 7.71 2.35 24.94
C PRO A 334 6.51 2.03 25.84
N GLY A 335 6.77 1.94 27.15
CA GLY A 335 5.76 1.74 28.18
C GLY A 335 5.90 0.41 28.91
N THR A 336 4.97 0.14 29.82
CA THR A 336 4.94 -1.10 30.60
C THR A 336 3.52 -1.61 30.76
N ALA A 337 3.33 -2.91 30.54
CA ALA A 337 2.06 -3.58 30.80
C ALA A 337 2.25 -4.95 31.45
N VAL A 338 1.19 -5.45 32.08
CA VAL A 338 1.13 -6.78 32.71
C VAL A 338 -0.16 -7.48 32.32
N GLY A 339 -0.05 -8.65 31.71
CA GLY A 339 -1.19 -9.47 31.31
C GLY A 339 -0.82 -10.95 31.18
N PRO A 340 -1.81 -11.84 31.01
CA PRO A 340 -1.57 -13.24 30.68
C PRO A 340 -0.82 -13.36 29.34
N ALA A 341 0.26 -14.13 29.29
CA ALA A 341 0.94 -14.45 28.04
C ALA A 341 0.04 -15.38 27.20
N ARG A 342 -0.37 -14.93 26.01
CA ARG A 342 -1.15 -15.72 25.07
C ARG A 342 -0.28 -16.09 23.89
N ILE A 343 0.03 -17.38 23.73
CA ILE A 343 0.92 -17.87 22.67
C ILE A 343 0.08 -18.17 21.44
N ILE A 344 0.23 -17.33 20.42
CA ILE A 344 -0.50 -17.40 19.15
C ILE A 344 0.51 -17.80 18.07
N GLY A 345 0.37 -19.00 17.52
CA GLY A 345 1.22 -19.54 16.45
C GLY A 345 0.58 -19.46 15.08
N THR A 346 -0.73 -19.70 15.01
CA THR A 346 -1.53 -19.67 13.76
C THR A 346 -2.81 -18.86 13.95
N LEU A 347 -3.55 -18.63 12.85
CA LEU A 347 -4.85 -17.96 12.89
C LEU A 347 -5.89 -18.74 13.73
N ASP A 348 -5.79 -20.08 13.78
CA ASP A 348 -6.71 -20.93 14.56
C ASP A 348 -6.64 -20.62 16.08
N ASP A 349 -5.53 -20.03 16.52
CA ASP A 349 -5.31 -19.65 17.91
C ASP A 349 -6.03 -18.35 18.30
N PHE A 350 -6.52 -17.56 17.33
CA PHE A 350 -7.06 -16.22 17.58
C PHE A 350 -8.28 -16.26 18.51
N ALA A 351 -9.10 -17.31 18.42
CA ALA A 351 -10.25 -17.53 19.28
C ALA A 351 -9.87 -17.65 20.77
N ARG A 352 -8.60 -17.94 21.09
CA ARG A 352 -8.08 -18.03 22.47
C ARG A 352 -7.69 -16.66 23.04
N PHE A 353 -7.50 -15.65 22.20
CA PHE A 353 -7.05 -14.32 22.62
C PHE A 353 -8.15 -13.54 23.35
N ARG A 354 -7.81 -12.88 24.46
CA ARG A 354 -8.72 -12.05 25.25
C ARG A 354 -8.20 -10.61 25.37
N PRO A 355 -9.08 -9.60 25.49
CA PRO A 355 -8.64 -8.23 25.72
C PRO A 355 -7.79 -8.16 27.00
N GLY A 356 -6.66 -7.46 26.93
CA GLY A 356 -5.71 -7.37 28.04
C GLY A 356 -4.70 -8.52 28.12
N ASP A 357 -4.72 -9.49 27.21
CA ASP A 357 -3.64 -10.47 27.06
C ASP A 357 -2.36 -9.80 26.52
N VAL A 358 -1.22 -10.41 26.82
CA VAL A 358 0.07 -10.13 26.15
C VAL A 358 0.17 -11.05 24.94
N LEU A 359 0.22 -10.47 23.74
CA LEU A 359 0.38 -11.23 22.50
C LEU A 359 1.82 -11.76 22.39
N VAL A 360 1.99 -13.08 22.37
CA VAL A 360 3.27 -13.76 22.17
C VAL A 360 3.21 -14.57 20.89
N CYS A 361 4.06 -14.24 19.90
CA CYS A 361 4.05 -14.94 18.61
C CYS A 361 5.43 -14.91 17.91
N ARG A 362 5.58 -15.63 16.79
CA ARG A 362 6.86 -15.65 16.06
C ARG A 362 7.08 -14.36 15.28
N THR A 363 6.06 -13.97 14.53
CA THR A 363 5.96 -12.75 13.74
C THR A 363 4.48 -12.39 13.63
N THR A 364 4.18 -11.14 13.29
CA THR A 364 2.83 -10.71 12.93
C THR A 364 2.72 -10.48 11.42
N SER A 365 1.50 -10.52 10.90
CA SER A 365 1.10 -10.01 9.59
C SER A 365 -0.07 -9.03 9.76
N PRO A 366 -0.47 -8.26 8.74
CA PRO A 366 -1.61 -7.33 8.84
C PRO A 366 -2.90 -7.96 9.39
N ALA A 367 -3.11 -9.27 9.15
CA ALA A 367 -4.23 -10.05 9.70
C ALA A 367 -4.28 -10.08 11.24
N TRP A 368 -3.19 -9.72 11.94
CA TRP A 368 -3.07 -9.76 13.40
C TRP A 368 -3.44 -8.42 14.06
N THR A 369 -3.68 -7.37 13.26
CA THR A 369 -4.04 -6.02 13.73
C THR A 369 -5.18 -6.02 14.76
N PRO A 370 -6.26 -6.82 14.61
CA PRO A 370 -7.32 -6.84 15.63
C PRO A 370 -6.89 -7.43 16.98
N LEU A 371 -5.93 -8.34 17.01
CA LEU A 371 -5.34 -8.83 18.26
C LEU A 371 -4.48 -7.74 18.90
N LEU A 372 -3.70 -7.02 18.08
CA LEU A 372 -2.87 -5.90 18.54
C LEU A 372 -3.73 -4.78 19.17
N ALA A 373 -4.88 -4.46 18.58
CA ALA A 373 -5.82 -3.47 19.13
C ALA A 373 -6.39 -3.86 20.51
N ARG A 374 -6.35 -5.14 20.86
CA ARG A 374 -6.90 -5.70 22.12
C ARG A 374 -5.81 -6.11 23.11
N ALA A 375 -4.55 -6.15 22.68
CA ALA A 375 -3.44 -6.58 23.51
C ALA A 375 -3.08 -5.48 24.52
N CYS A 376 -2.63 -5.87 25.72
CA CYS A 376 -2.01 -4.90 26.62
C CYS A 376 -0.52 -4.69 26.33
N ALA A 377 0.13 -5.64 25.66
CA ALA A 377 1.50 -5.57 25.16
C ALA A 377 1.78 -6.66 24.12
N VAL A 378 2.90 -6.53 23.40
CA VAL A 378 3.30 -7.42 22.30
C VAL A 378 4.72 -7.94 22.51
N VAL A 379 4.91 -9.25 22.33
CA VAL A 379 6.21 -9.90 22.31
C VAL A 379 6.30 -10.76 21.04
N THR A 380 7.34 -10.55 20.23
CA THR A 380 7.55 -11.38 19.03
C THR A 380 8.95 -11.96 18.97
N GLU A 381 9.10 -13.17 18.42
CA GLU A 381 10.41 -13.83 18.29
C GLU A 381 11.30 -13.19 17.22
N THR A 382 10.69 -12.62 16.18
CA THR A 382 11.37 -12.04 15.01
C THR A 382 10.89 -10.62 14.73
N GLY A 383 11.55 -9.91 13.82
CA GLY A 383 11.24 -8.51 13.49
C GLY A 383 12.16 -7.51 14.19
N GLY A 384 11.90 -6.22 13.97
CA GLY A 384 12.68 -5.10 14.53
C GLY A 384 11.85 -3.82 14.57
N MET A 385 12.49 -2.67 14.76
CA MET A 385 11.81 -1.37 14.93
C MET A 385 10.83 -0.99 13.81
N LEU A 386 11.03 -1.52 12.61
CA LEU A 386 10.22 -1.25 11.42
C LEU A 386 9.23 -2.38 11.08
N ALA A 387 9.15 -3.43 11.91
CA ALA A 387 8.23 -4.54 11.67
C ALA A 387 6.78 -4.13 11.96
N HIS A 388 5.82 -4.84 11.36
CA HIS A 388 4.39 -4.61 11.53
C HIS A 388 3.98 -4.49 13.01
N ALA A 389 4.42 -5.42 13.87
CA ALA A 389 4.17 -5.36 15.32
C ALA A 389 4.68 -4.08 15.98
N ALA A 390 5.84 -3.55 15.59
CA ALA A 390 6.40 -2.32 16.18
C ALA A 390 5.64 -1.06 15.77
N ILE A 391 5.24 -0.98 14.50
CA ILE A 391 4.51 0.16 13.96
C ILE A 391 3.14 0.23 14.62
N VAL A 392 2.39 -0.87 14.56
CA VAL A 392 1.03 -0.95 15.10
C VAL A 392 1.00 -0.82 16.63
N ALA A 393 1.99 -1.37 17.34
CA ALA A 393 2.06 -1.19 18.79
C ALA A 393 2.26 0.27 19.19
N ARG A 394 3.05 1.05 18.44
CA ARG A 394 3.22 2.49 18.68
C ARG A 394 1.94 3.27 18.36
N GLU A 395 1.26 2.91 17.28
CA GLU A 395 -0.03 3.49 16.89
C GLU A 395 -1.10 3.27 17.95
N PHE A 396 -1.17 2.06 18.52
CA PHE A 396 -2.09 1.75 19.62
C PHE A 396 -1.60 2.16 21.01
N GLY A 397 -0.37 2.70 21.12
CA GLY A 397 0.20 3.12 22.39
C GLY A 397 0.44 1.98 23.38
N ILE A 398 0.67 0.76 22.90
CA ILE A 398 0.95 -0.42 23.73
C ILE A 398 2.45 -0.78 23.73
N PRO A 399 3.01 -1.28 24.84
CA PRO A 399 4.41 -1.67 24.92
C PRO A 399 4.73 -2.86 24.01
N ALA A 400 5.90 -2.83 23.37
CA ALA A 400 6.32 -3.93 22.49
C ALA A 400 7.81 -4.28 22.64
N VAL A 401 8.08 -5.58 22.68
CA VAL A 401 9.43 -6.16 22.67
C VAL A 401 9.56 -7.15 21.50
N LEU A 402 10.45 -6.87 20.57
CA LEU A 402 10.62 -7.63 19.33
C LEU A 402 11.98 -8.35 19.30
N ALA A 403 12.17 -9.23 18.32
CA ALA A 403 13.37 -10.05 18.16
C ALA A 403 13.65 -10.98 19.36
N ALA A 404 12.62 -11.34 20.12
CA ALA A 404 12.69 -12.20 21.29
C ALA A 404 12.75 -13.68 20.94
N ALA A 405 13.78 -14.09 20.19
CA ALA A 405 14.01 -15.48 19.85
C ALA A 405 13.88 -16.38 21.09
N GLY A 406 13.00 -17.38 21.00
CA GLY A 406 12.65 -18.30 22.07
C GLY A 406 11.41 -17.90 22.90
N ALA A 407 10.84 -16.71 22.72
CA ALA A 407 9.73 -16.21 23.53
C ALA A 407 8.52 -17.16 23.57
N MET A 408 8.19 -17.82 22.46
CA MET A 408 7.06 -18.76 22.41
C MET A 408 7.31 -20.04 23.22
N THR A 409 8.58 -20.34 23.54
CA THR A 409 8.97 -21.50 24.35
C THR A 409 9.30 -21.14 25.79
N THR A 410 9.86 -19.94 26.03
CA THR A 410 10.25 -19.45 27.34
C THR A 410 9.05 -18.98 28.17
N LEU A 411 8.08 -18.33 27.53
CA LEU A 411 6.88 -17.85 28.20
C LEU A 411 5.85 -18.98 28.33
N THR A 412 5.18 -19.06 29.47
CA THR A 412 4.14 -20.07 29.72
C THR A 412 2.77 -19.52 29.39
N GLU A 413 1.99 -20.24 28.57
CA GLU A 413 0.60 -19.92 28.23
C GLU A 413 -0.25 -19.60 29.48
N GLY A 414 -0.99 -18.48 29.44
CA GLY A 414 -1.84 -17.98 30.51
C GLY A 414 -1.11 -17.38 31.72
N ARG A 415 0.22 -17.52 31.83
CA ARG A 415 0.97 -16.95 32.96
C ARG A 415 1.10 -15.44 32.82
N ARG A 416 0.90 -14.71 33.91
CA ARG A 416 1.06 -13.25 33.91
C ARG A 416 2.53 -12.88 33.70
N VAL A 417 2.78 -12.06 32.68
CA VAL A 417 4.11 -11.55 32.34
C VAL A 417 4.10 -10.03 32.35
N ARG A 418 5.23 -9.44 32.70
CA ARG A 418 5.49 -8.01 32.58
C ARG A 418 6.26 -7.77 31.29
N VAL A 419 5.79 -6.84 30.48
CA VAL A 419 6.49 -6.36 29.29
C VAL A 419 6.89 -4.91 29.53
N ASP A 420 8.18 -4.63 29.49
CA ASP A 420 8.78 -3.30 29.51
C ASP A 420 9.33 -3.00 28.11
N GLY A 421 8.50 -2.35 27.31
CA GLY A 421 8.84 -1.98 25.94
C GLY A 421 9.80 -0.80 25.85
N THR A 422 10.05 -0.08 26.96
CA THR A 422 11.04 1.00 27.03
C THR A 422 12.45 0.46 27.12
N HIS A 423 12.68 -0.57 27.95
CA HIS A 423 14.00 -1.18 28.15
C HIS A 423 14.17 -2.50 27.39
N GLY A 424 13.13 -2.99 26.70
CA GLY A 424 13.18 -4.22 25.94
C GLY A 424 13.14 -5.47 26.80
N HIS A 425 12.53 -5.43 27.99
CA HIS A 425 12.53 -6.54 28.95
C HIS A 425 11.16 -7.24 29.00
N VAL A 426 11.20 -8.58 29.05
CA VAL A 426 10.02 -9.40 29.37
C VAL A 426 10.37 -10.26 30.57
N GLY A 427 9.53 -10.25 31.59
CA GLY A 427 9.79 -10.92 32.85
C GLY A 427 8.54 -11.45 33.53
N THR A 428 8.75 -12.20 34.61
CA THR A 428 7.66 -12.64 35.47
C THR A 428 7.03 -11.44 36.17
N ALA A 429 5.70 -11.49 36.39
CA ALA A 429 5.01 -10.52 37.22
C ALA A 429 4.65 -11.15 38.56
N THR A 430 5.25 -10.69 39.66
CA THR A 430 4.86 -11.06 41.03
C THR A 430 4.00 -9.95 41.62
N GLY A 431 2.69 -10.19 41.77
CA GLY A 431 1.78 -9.24 42.43
C GLY A 431 0.34 -9.74 42.47
N ASN A 432 -0.27 -9.71 43.66
CA ASN A 432 -1.68 -10.07 43.89
C ASN A 432 -2.63 -9.03 43.27
N ALA A 433 -3.76 -9.51 42.73
CA ALA A 433 -4.88 -8.68 42.31
C ALA A 433 -5.55 -8.03 43.54
N GLY A 434 -5.01 -6.90 44.00
CA GLY A 434 -5.66 -6.05 44.99
C GLY A 434 -6.64 -5.11 44.30
N ARG A 435 -7.93 -5.25 44.62
CA ARG A 435 -8.96 -4.25 44.34
C ARG A 435 -8.51 -2.87 44.82
N ILE A 436 -8.66 -1.85 43.98
CA ILE A 436 -8.98 -0.49 44.40
C ILE A 436 -10.13 -0.04 43.51
#